data_AF-A0A9D7YK46-F1
#
_entry.id   AF-A0A9D7YK46-F1
#
_cell.length_a   1.000
_cell.length_b   1.000
_cell.length_c   1.000
_cell.angle_alpha   90.00
_cell.angle_beta   90.00
_cell.angle_gamma   90.00
#
_symmetry.space_group_name_H-M   'P 1'
#
loop_
_entity.id
_entity.type
_entity.pdbx_description
1 polymer ?
#
loop_
_entity_poly.entity_id
_entity_poly.type
_entity_poly.pdbx_seq_one_letter_code
_entity_poly.pdbx_strand_id
1 'polypeptide(L)'
;MLHEDEDDFFIGSPRSKFFDIIFNANKNLVEDVLEKHVERHVAMEIILNKLALEKNIDIELEINSIKAIKQDEIHLSKMDFFISTAGDIVTQNE
;
A
#
# COMPACT_ATOMS: atom_id res chain seq x y z
N MET A 1 19.25 -34.96 -8.45
CA MET A 1 19.55 -33.61 -8.95
C MET A 1 18.31 -32.80 -8.67
N LEU A 2 18.41 -31.90 -7.70
CA LEU A 2 17.34 -30.97 -7.35
C LEU A 2 17.32 -29.89 -8.44
N HIS A 3 16.22 -29.83 -9.18
CA HIS A 3 15.84 -28.62 -9.89
C HIS A 3 14.89 -27.87 -8.95
N GLU A 4 15.46 -27.08 -8.05
CA GLU A 4 14.74 -26.22 -7.09
C GLU A 4 15.13 -24.74 -7.27
N ASP A 5 15.57 -24.33 -8.46
CA ASP A 5 16.04 -22.95 -8.71
C ASP A 5 14.99 -22.08 -9.44
N GLU A 6 13.79 -22.59 -9.75
CA GLU A 6 12.70 -21.80 -10.35
C GLU A 6 11.58 -21.40 -9.36
N ASP A 7 11.60 -21.92 -8.12
CA ASP A 7 10.57 -21.64 -7.10
C ASP A 7 10.96 -20.53 -6.08
N ASP A 8 12.15 -19.95 -6.18
CA ASP A 8 12.66 -19.01 -5.16
C ASP A 8 12.13 -17.57 -5.33
N PHE A 9 11.52 -17.25 -6.49
CA PHE A 9 10.83 -15.96 -6.69
C PHE A 9 9.55 -15.84 -5.83
N PHE A 10 9.03 -16.95 -5.29
CA PHE A 10 7.83 -16.97 -4.46
C PHE A 10 8.07 -16.90 -2.94
N ILE A 11 9.32 -16.92 -2.45
CA ILE A 11 9.62 -16.90 -1.00
C ILE A 11 9.64 -15.46 -0.44
N GLY A 12 8.47 -14.88 -0.21
CA GLY A 12 8.38 -13.60 0.49
C GLY A 12 6.94 -13.13 0.71
N SER A 13 6.66 -12.55 1.89
CA SER A 13 5.38 -11.87 2.15
C SER A 13 5.14 -10.73 1.15
N PRO A 14 3.89 -10.38 0.82
CA PRO A 14 3.61 -9.21 -0.01
C PRO A 14 4.32 -7.94 0.45
N ARG A 15 4.41 -7.75 1.78
CA ARG A 15 5.15 -6.65 2.39
C ARG A 15 6.64 -6.68 2.04
N SER A 16 7.31 -7.83 2.20
CA SER A 16 8.76 -7.90 1.94
C SER A 16 9.05 -7.64 0.47
N LYS A 17 8.31 -8.28 -0.45
CA LYS A 17 8.46 -8.05 -1.90
C LYS A 17 8.24 -6.59 -2.28
N PHE A 18 7.21 -5.95 -1.71
CA PHE A 18 6.95 -4.54 -1.93
C PHE A 18 8.14 -3.65 -1.54
N PHE A 19 8.71 -3.85 -0.35
CA PHE A 19 9.88 -3.08 0.08
C PHE A 19 11.13 -3.41 -0.73
N ASP A 20 11.34 -4.68 -1.09
CA ASP A 20 12.44 -5.08 -1.96
C ASP A 20 12.36 -4.37 -3.32
N ILE A 21 11.17 -4.27 -3.92
CA ILE A 21 10.94 -3.53 -5.16
C ILE A 21 11.18 -2.03 -4.98
N ILE A 22 10.64 -1.41 -3.93
CA ILE A 22 10.84 0.02 -3.66
C ILE A 22 12.32 0.37 -3.55
N PHE A 23 13.13 -0.49 -2.90
CA PHE A 23 14.53 -0.17 -2.66
C PHE A 23 15.45 -0.48 -3.86
N ASN A 24 15.04 -1.33 -4.78
CA ASN A 24 15.91 -1.80 -5.87
C ASN A 24 15.44 -1.37 -7.28
N ALA A 25 14.19 -0.95 -7.46
CA ALA A 25 13.69 -0.48 -8.76
C ALA A 25 14.25 0.92 -9.12
N ASN A 26 14.00 1.35 -10.36
CA ASN A 26 14.39 2.69 -10.81
C ASN A 26 13.75 3.76 -9.91
N LYS A 27 14.59 4.61 -9.31
CA LYS A 27 14.18 5.64 -8.36
C LYS A 27 13.06 6.55 -8.91
N ASN A 28 13.15 7.00 -10.16
CA ASN A 28 12.16 7.92 -10.72
C ASN A 28 10.80 7.23 -10.87
N LEU A 29 10.77 5.96 -11.28
CA LEU A 29 9.51 5.20 -11.35
C LEU A 29 8.89 4.99 -9.96
N VAL A 30 9.72 4.70 -8.97
CA VAL A 30 9.27 4.57 -7.58
C VAL A 30 8.71 5.89 -7.07
N GLU A 31 9.41 7.00 -7.31
CA GLU A 31 8.94 8.35 -6.94
C GLU A 31 7.60 8.67 -7.61
N ASP A 32 7.47 8.47 -8.92
CA ASP A 32 6.23 8.74 -9.67
C ASP A 32 5.04 7.91 -9.16
N VAL A 33 5.24 6.63 -8.86
CA VAL A 33 4.17 5.76 -8.32
C VAL A 33 3.80 6.16 -6.90
N LEU A 34 4.79 6.42 -6.04
CA LEU A 34 4.53 6.82 -4.66
C LEU A 34 3.85 8.20 -4.61
N GLU A 35 4.23 9.14 -5.47
CA GLU A 35 3.60 10.46 -5.55
C GLU A 35 2.11 10.35 -5.90
N LYS A 36 1.74 9.48 -6.86
CA LYS A 36 0.32 9.19 -7.16
C LYS A 36 -0.44 8.65 -5.95
N HIS A 37 0.17 7.79 -5.15
CA HIS A 37 -0.46 7.27 -3.93
C HIS A 37 -0.58 8.33 -2.84
N VAL A 38 0.42 9.19 -2.67
CA VAL A 38 0.39 10.32 -1.73
C VAL A 38 -0.69 11.32 -2.14
N GLU A 39 -0.77 11.69 -3.42
CA GLU A 39 -1.80 12.59 -3.94
C GLU A 39 -3.21 12.04 -3.66
N ARG A 40 -3.42 10.74 -3.94
CA ARG A 40 -4.70 10.08 -3.63
C ARG A 40 -5.00 10.08 -2.13
N HIS A 41 -4.01 9.83 -1.27
CA HIS A 41 -4.17 9.87 0.17
C HIS A 41 -4.58 11.27 0.66
N VAL A 42 -3.87 12.31 0.23
CA VAL A 42 -4.18 13.71 0.57
C VAL A 42 -5.58 14.10 0.09
N ALA A 43 -5.97 13.71 -1.12
CA ALA A 43 -7.31 13.97 -1.64
C ALA A 43 -8.40 13.30 -0.78
N MET A 44 -8.18 12.05 -0.33
CA MET A 44 -9.10 11.36 0.57
C MET A 44 -9.19 12.06 1.94
N GLU A 45 -8.07 12.52 2.50
CA GLU A 45 -8.10 13.27 3.76
C GLU A 45 -8.88 14.59 3.64
N ILE A 46 -8.69 15.33 2.56
CA ILE A 46 -9.46 16.58 2.32
C ILE A 46 -10.97 16.28 2.27
N ILE A 47 -11.37 15.24 1.56
CA ILE A 47 -12.78 14.82 1.46
C ILE A 47 -13.32 14.40 2.83
N LEU A 48 -12.58 13.57 3.55
CA LEU A 48 -12.97 13.06 4.87
C LEU A 48 -13.09 14.18 5.89
N ASN A 49 -12.11 15.09 5.95
CA ASN A 49 -12.13 16.25 6.84
C ASN A 49 -13.35 17.14 6.61
N LYS A 50 -13.71 17.37 5.35
CA LYS A 50 -14.92 18.12 5.02
C LYS A 50 -16.18 17.41 5.53
N LEU A 51 -16.32 16.11 5.25
CA LEU A 51 -17.49 15.33 5.66
C LEU A 51 -17.60 15.17 7.17
N ALA A 52 -16.47 15.03 7.86
CA ALA A 52 -16.42 14.93 9.31
C ALA A 52 -16.81 16.24 9.97
N LEU A 53 -16.36 17.38 9.45
CA LEU A 53 -16.79 18.69 9.94
C LEU A 53 -18.31 18.88 9.80
N GLU A 54 -18.87 18.52 8.64
CA GLU A 54 -20.33 18.58 8.37
C GLU A 54 -21.14 17.70 9.33
N LYS A 55 -20.57 16.58 9.77
CA LYS A 55 -21.23 15.58 10.63
C LYS A 55 -20.80 15.66 12.11
N ASN A 56 -19.92 16.60 12.46
CA ASN A 56 -19.31 16.71 13.78
C ASN A 56 -18.67 15.38 14.27
N ILE A 57 -17.92 14.72 13.39
CA ILE A 57 -17.19 13.47 13.66
C ILE A 57 -15.75 13.80 14.04
N ASP A 58 -15.23 13.14 15.07
CA ASP A 58 -13.80 13.12 15.39
C ASP A 58 -13.11 12.01 14.59
N ILE A 59 -12.40 12.39 13.53
CA ILE A 59 -11.75 11.44 12.61
C ILE A 59 -10.69 10.60 13.33
N GLU A 60 -9.91 11.19 14.24
CA GLU A 60 -8.83 10.48 14.92
C GLU A 60 -9.39 9.40 15.86
N LEU A 61 -10.49 9.70 16.55
CA LEU A 61 -11.19 8.73 17.37
C LEU A 61 -11.71 7.57 16.50
N GLU A 62 -12.35 7.86 15.36
CA GLU A 62 -12.88 6.83 14.46
C GLU A 62 -11.77 5.98 13.82
N ILE A 63 -10.65 6.57 13.40
CA ILE A 63 -9.49 5.83 12.87
C ILE A 63 -8.97 4.85 13.92
N ASN A 64 -8.81 5.30 15.17
CA ASN A 64 -8.34 4.44 16.25
C ASN A 64 -9.33 3.31 16.56
N SER A 65 -10.63 3.61 16.55
CA SER A 65 -11.71 2.63 16.71
C SER A 65 -11.64 1.54 15.62
N ILE A 66 -11.57 1.95 14.35
CA ILE A 66 -11.47 1.03 13.21
C ILE A 66 -10.20 0.19 13.27
N LYS A 67 -9.04 0.78 13.63
CA LYS A 67 -7.78 0.03 13.77
C LYS A 67 -7.85 -1.06 14.84
N ALA A 68 -8.60 -0.83 15.92
CA ALA A 68 -8.80 -1.81 16.98
C ALA A 68 -9.81 -2.90 16.58
N ILE A 69 -10.89 -2.53 15.89
CA ILE A 69 -12.02 -3.45 15.61
C ILE A 69 -11.82 -4.25 14.32
N LYS A 70 -11.14 -3.67 13.32
CA LYS A 70 -11.02 -4.23 11.96
C LYS A 70 -9.58 -4.55 11.57
N GLN A 71 -8.77 -5.01 12.52
CA GLN A 71 -7.35 -5.27 12.30
C GLN A 71 -7.09 -6.24 11.12
N ASP A 72 -7.87 -7.31 11.00
CA ASP A 72 -7.71 -8.31 9.94
C ASP A 72 -8.06 -7.74 8.56
N GLU A 73 -9.16 -6.99 8.45
CA GLU A 73 -9.59 -6.34 7.21
C GLU A 73 -8.54 -5.31 6.74
N ILE A 74 -7.98 -4.54 7.68
CA ILE A 74 -6.87 -3.61 7.42
C ILE A 74 -5.63 -4.39 6.98
N HIS A 75 -5.32 -5.52 7.62
CA HIS A 75 -4.17 -6.34 7.25
C HIS A 75 -4.29 -6.86 5.81
N LEU A 76 -5.43 -7.42 5.43
CA LEU A 76 -5.70 -7.90 4.08
C LEU A 76 -5.62 -6.76 3.06
N SER A 77 -6.30 -5.63 3.33
CA SER A 77 -6.25 -4.46 2.46
C SER A 77 -4.83 -3.91 2.28
N LYS A 78 -3.98 -3.99 3.33
CA LYS A 78 -2.56 -3.65 3.22
C LYS A 78 -1.78 -4.62 2.35
N MET A 79 -2.08 -5.92 2.41
CA MET A 79 -1.43 -6.91 1.53
C MET A 79 -1.80 -6.65 0.08
N ASP A 80 -3.07 -6.38 -0.21
CA ASP A 80 -3.53 -6.04 -1.56
C ASP A 80 -2.85 -4.77 -2.07
N PHE A 81 -2.75 -3.73 -1.23
CA PHE A 81 -2.03 -2.50 -1.56
C PHE A 81 -0.55 -2.75 -1.89
N PHE A 82 0.13 -3.61 -1.12
CA PHE A 82 1.52 -3.96 -1.39
C PHE A 82 1.67 -4.68 -2.74
N ILE A 83 0.77 -5.61 -3.05
CA ILE A 83 0.78 -6.33 -4.34
C ILE A 83 0.53 -5.37 -5.50
N SER A 84 -0.51 -4.53 -5.42
CA SER A 84 -0.86 -3.63 -6.51
C SER A 84 0.25 -2.62 -6.79
N THR A 85 0.78 -1.99 -5.75
CA THR A 85 1.82 -0.96 -5.91
C THR A 85 3.13 -1.56 -6.41
N ALA A 86 3.50 -2.75 -5.94
CA ALA A 86 4.64 -3.48 -6.48
C ALA A 86 4.45 -3.78 -7.97
N GLY A 87 3.24 -4.22 -8.37
CA GLY A 87 2.87 -4.44 -9.76
C GLY A 87 2.97 -3.17 -10.62
N ASP A 88 2.50 -2.04 -10.11
CA ASP A 88 2.54 -0.74 -10.80
C ASP A 88 3.98 -0.27 -11.06
N ILE A 89 4.91 -0.54 -10.14
CA ILE A 89 6.34 -0.20 -10.30
C ILE A 89 7.00 -1.13 -11.32
N VAL A 90 6.71 -2.44 -11.26
CA VAL A 90 7.32 -3.42 -12.17
C VAL A 90 6.82 -3.23 -13.61
N THR A 91 5.52 -3.04 -13.81
CA THR A 91 4.93 -2.85 -15.16
C THR A 91 5.35 -1.55 -15.83
N GLN A 92 5.80 -0.54 -15.09
CA GLN A 92 6.37 0.69 -15.67
C GLN A 92 7.87 0.56 -16.01
N ASN A 93 8.53 -0.53 -15.63
CA ASN A 93 9.89 -0.85 -16.08
C ASN A 93 9.92 -1.63 -17.40
N GLU A 94 8.79 -2.19 -17.86
CA GLU A 94 8.64 -2.87 -19.17
C GLU A 94 8.29 -1.87 -20.29
#